data_AF-A0A968DUU9-F1
#
_entry.id   AF-A0A968DUU9-F1
#
_cell.length_a   1.000
_cell.length_b   1.000
_cell.length_c   1.000
_cell.angle_alpha   90.00
_cell.angle_beta   90.00
_cell.angle_gamma   90.00
#
_symmetry.space_group_name_H-M   'P 1'
#
loop_
_entity.id
_entity.type
_entity.pdbx_description
1 polymer ?
#
loop_
_entity_poly.entity_id
_entity_poly.type
_entity_poly.pdbx_seq_one_letter_code
_entity_poly.pdbx_strand_id
1 'polypeptide(L)' 'LLKKSDYVVITLPLTPDTHHLIDAKHLNQMKSTAYLINIARGKIIDEKTLVKALQNHQIAGAALDVFEQEPL' A
#
# COMPACT_ATOMS: atom_id res chain seq x y z
N LEU A 1 -2.24 -10.71 -9.73
CA LEU A 1 -3.06 -10.45 -8.54
C LEU A 1 -3.62 -9.02 -8.57
N LEU A 2 -2.77 -8.00 -8.38
CA LEU A 2 -3.16 -6.58 -8.23
C LEU A 2 -4.16 -6.06 -9.27
N LYS A 3 -3.93 -6.29 -10.58
CA LYS A 3 -4.81 -5.85 -11.67
C LYS A 3 -6.25 -6.38 -11.60
N LYS A 4 -6.49 -7.44 -10.82
CA LYS A 4 -7.80 -8.11 -10.71
C LYS A 4 -8.47 -7.90 -9.35
N SER A 5 -7.73 -7.44 -8.35
CA SER A 5 -8.21 -7.28 -6.97
C SER A 5 -8.90 -5.94 -6.75
N ASP A 6 -10.05 -5.96 -6.07
CA ASP A 6 -10.74 -4.75 -5.58
C ASP A 6 -10.26 -4.36 -4.18
N TYR A 7 -9.76 -5.34 -3.41
CA TYR A 7 -9.14 -5.12 -2.12
C TYR A 7 -7.82 -5.87 -2.06
N VAL A 8 -6.78 -5.20 -1.57
CA VAL A 8 -5.46 -5.80 -1.31
C VAL A 8 -5.15 -5.59 0.16
N VAL A 9 -5.04 -6.69 0.91
CA VAL A 9 -4.75 -6.66 2.35
C VAL A 9 -3.32 -7.17 2.56
N ILE A 10 -2.48 -6.36 3.20
CA ILE A 10 -1.11 -6.70 3.53
C ILE A 10 -1.07 -7.35 4.92
N THR A 11 -0.60 -8.60 4.95
CA THR A 11 -0.45 -9.43 6.16
C THR A 11 0.95 -10.05 6.26
N LEU A 12 1.89 -9.59 5.42
CA LEU A 12 3.26 -10.10 5.36
C LEU A 12 4.10 -9.60 6.53
N PRO A 13 5.09 -10.37 7.03
CA PRO A 13 6.09 -9.84 7.94
C PRO A 13 6.98 -8.82 7.22
N LEU A 14 7.53 -7.86 7.98
CA LEU A 14 8.59 -6.99 7.48
C LEU A 14 9.93 -7.74 7.50
N THR A 15 10.51 -7.94 6.33
CA THR A 15 11.82 -8.53 6.07
C THR A 15 12.56 -7.66 5.05
N PRO A 16 13.85 -7.90 4.77
CA PRO A 16 14.55 -7.20 3.70
C PRO A 16 13.85 -7.33 2.33
N ASP A 17 13.21 -8.48 2.05
CA ASP A 17 12.51 -8.73 0.79
C ASP A 17 11.14 -8.04 0.70
N THR A 18 10.51 -7.76 1.84
CA THR A 18 9.19 -7.11 1.89
C THR A 18 9.26 -5.61 2.21
N HIS A 19 10.46 -5.09 2.49
CA HIS A 19 10.68 -3.67 2.70
C HIS A 19 10.36 -2.87 1.43
N HIS A 20 9.41 -1.93 1.53
CA HIS A 20 8.86 -1.15 0.41
C HIS A 20 8.40 -2.04 -0.77
N LEU A 21 7.90 -3.24 -0.48
CA LEU A 21 7.35 -4.13 -1.49
C LEU A 21 6.22 -3.48 -2.29
N ILE A 22 5.35 -2.72 -1.62
CA ILE A 22 4.30 -1.95 -2.28
C ILE A 22 4.83 -0.53 -2.56
N ASP A 23 5.24 -0.33 -3.80
CA ASP A 23 5.73 0.93 -4.35
C ASP A 23 4.80 1.51 -5.43
N ALA A 24 5.22 2.59 -6.08
CA ALA A 24 4.47 3.21 -7.18
C ALA A 24 4.16 2.24 -8.33
N LYS A 25 5.04 1.28 -8.65
CA LYS A 25 4.80 0.31 -9.73
C LYS A 25 3.66 -0.63 -9.37
N HIS A 26 3.57 -1.06 -8.11
CA HIS A 26 2.50 -1.93 -7.63
C HIS A 26 1.18 -1.18 -7.53
N LEU A 27 1.19 0.05 -7.00
CA LEU A 27 0.00 0.91 -6.91
C LEU A 27 -0.58 1.20 -8.30
N ASN A 28 0.26 1.49 -9.30
CA ASN A 28 -0.18 1.69 -10.69
C ASN A 28 -0.79 0.44 -11.36
N GLN A 29 -0.59 -0.75 -10.79
CA GLN A 29 -1.22 -1.98 -11.30
C GLN A 29 -2.58 -2.25 -10.66
N MET A 30 -2.93 -1.57 -9.58
CA MET A 30 -4.24 -1.72 -8.94
C MET A 30 -5.32 -1.02 -9.77
N LYS A 31 -6.58 -1.41 -9.56
CA LYS A 31 -7.71 -0.68 -10.16
C LYS A 31 -7.84 0.68 -9.47
N SER A 32 -8.29 1.69 -10.20
CA SER A 32 -8.64 3.00 -9.61
C SER A 32 -9.77 2.91 -8.57
N THR A 33 -10.57 1.84 -8.61
CA THR A 33 -11.63 1.54 -7.63
C THR A 33 -11.14 0.71 -6.45
N ALA A 34 -9.87 0.28 -6.43
CA ALA A 34 -9.38 -0.65 -5.43
C ALA A 34 -8.95 0.05 -4.14
N TYR A 35 -8.98 -0.69 -3.03
CA TYR A 35 -8.49 -0.26 -1.73
C TYR A 35 -7.26 -1.05 -1.30
N LEU A 36 -6.29 -0.36 -0.69
CA LEU A 36 -5.12 -0.97 -0.05
C LEU A 36 -5.30 -0.95 1.47
N ILE A 37 -5.14 -2.09 2.14
CA ILE A 37 -5.29 -2.22 3.58
C ILE A 37 -3.97 -2.74 4.17
N ASN A 38 -3.40 -2.04 5.15
CA ASN A 38 -2.18 -2.48 5.83
C ASN A 38 -2.43 -2.66 7.33
N ILE A 39 -2.40 -3.92 7.77
CA ILE A 39 -2.48 -4.33 9.18
C ILE A 39 -1.18 -5.04 9.62
N ALA A 40 -0.11 -4.89 8.84
CA ALA A 40 1.16 -5.58 9.05
C ALA A 40 2.23 -4.64 9.62
N ARG A 41 3.04 -4.01 8.77
CA ARG A 41 4.06 -3.01 9.14
C ARG A 41 4.10 -1.90 8.11
N GLY A 42 4.27 -0.65 8.55
CA GLY A 42 4.25 0.52 7.66
C GLY A 42 5.28 0.43 6.55
N LYS A 43 6.53 0.07 6.88
CA LYS A 43 7.68 -0.07 5.96
C LYS A 43 7.54 -1.17 4.88
N ILE A 44 6.40 -1.85 4.77
CA ILE A 44 6.10 -2.71 3.62
C ILE A 44 5.60 -1.87 2.43
N ILE A 45 5.03 -0.71 2.71
CA ILE A 45 4.59 0.27 1.73
C ILE A 45 5.61 1.41 1.71
N ASP A 46 5.97 1.90 0.52
CA ASP A 46 6.59 3.22 0.40
C ASP A 46 5.50 4.28 0.59
N GLU A 47 5.47 4.90 1.76
CA GLU A 47 4.38 5.80 2.18
C GLU A 47 4.28 7.03 1.26
N LYS A 48 5.41 7.52 0.76
CA LYS A 48 5.44 8.67 -0.17
C LYS A 48 4.75 8.33 -1.49
N THR A 49 4.92 7.10 -1.97
CA THR A 49 4.24 6.66 -3.19
C THR A 49 2.75 6.43 -2.96
N LEU A 50 2.36 5.93 -1.78
CA LEU A 50 0.96 5.76 -1.41
C LEU A 50 0.22 7.12 -1.36
N VAL A 51 0.81 8.13 -0.72
CA VAL A 51 0.25 9.49 -0.68
C VAL A 51 0.00 10.03 -2.08
N LYS A 52 0.99 9.90 -2.98
CA LYS A 52 0.86 10.34 -4.37
C LYS A 52 -0.24 9.58 -5.12
N ALA A 53 -0.32 8.26 -4.94
CA ALA A 53 -1.32 7.43 -5.59
C ALA A 53 -2.75 7.82 -5.15
N LEU A 54 -2.94 8.13 -3.86
CA LEU A 54 -4.21 8.61 -3.32
C LEU A 54 -4.57 10.01 -3.87
N GLN A 55 -3.63 10.96 -3.82
CA GLN A 55 -3.84 12.31 -4.35
C GLN A 55 -4.19 12.30 -5.83
N ASN A 56 -3.57 11.41 -6.61
CA ASN A 56 -3.79 11.26 -8.04
C ASN A 56 -4.96 10.33 -8.38
N HIS A 57 -5.72 9.83 -7.40
CA HIS A 57 -6.85 8.92 -7.59
C HIS A 57 -6.48 7.65 -8.39
N GLN A 58 -5.25 7.16 -8.24
CA GLN A 58 -4.77 5.91 -8.85
C GLN A 58 -5.38 4.68 -8.19
N ILE A 59 -5.77 4.81 -6.91
CA ILE A 59 -6.56 3.85 -6.15
C ILE A 59 -7.65 4.63 -5.39
N ALA A 60 -8.72 3.95 -4.99
CA ALA A 60 -9.88 4.59 -4.36
C ALA A 60 -9.61 5.03 -2.93
N GLY A 61 -8.71 4.35 -2.23
CA GLY A 61 -8.39 4.66 -0.85
C GLY A 61 -7.42 3.68 -0.21
N ALA A 62 -7.02 4.01 1.01
CA ALA A 62 -6.25 3.12 1.85
C ALA A 62 -6.73 3.16 3.31
N ALA A 63 -6.62 2.03 4.00
CA ALA A 63 -6.86 1.92 5.44
C ALA A 63 -5.58 1.37 6.11
N LEU A 64 -5.03 2.13 7.06
CA LEU A 64 -3.71 1.86 7.64
C LEU A 64 -3.84 1.80 9.17
N ASP A 65 -3.38 0.70 9.76
CA ASP A 65 -3.22 0.54 11.20
C ASP A 65 -1.78 0.85 11.66
N VAL A 66 -0.84 0.89 10.72
CA VAL A 66 0.62 0.97 10.93
C VAL A 66 1.27 1.96 9.96
N PHE A 67 2.34 2.63 10.40
CA PHE A 67 3.02 3.71 9.65
C PHE A 67 4.54 3.50 9.57
N GLU A 68 5.24 4.17 8.64
CA GLU A 68 6.71 4.05 8.55
C GLU A 68 7.42 4.57 9.80
N GLN A 69 6.89 5.67 10.36
CA GLN A 69 7.31 6.26 11.62
C GLN A 69 6.16 6.21 12.62
N GLU A 70 6.45 5.71 13.82
CA GLU A 70 5.52 5.64 14.94
C GLU A 70 6.16 6.25 16.20
N PRO A 71 5.41 7.03 17.00
CA PRO A 71 4.02 7.45 16.76
C PRO A 71 3.93 8.41 15.56
N LEU A 72 2.74 8.48 14.97
CA LEU A 72 2.42 9.38 13.87
C LEU A 72 2.42 10.85 14.32
#